data_AF-A0A3A3DPC8-F1
#
_entry.id   AF-A0A3A3DPC8-F1
#
_cell.length_a   1.000
_cell.length_b   1.000
_cell.length_c   1.000
_cell.angle_alpha   90.00
_cell.angle_beta   90.00
_cell.angle_gamma   90.00
#
_symmetry.space_group_name_H-M   'P 1'
#
loop_
_entity.id
_entity.type
_entity.pdbx_description
1 polymer ?
#
loop_
_entity_poly.entity_id
_entity_poly.type
_entity_poly.pdbx_seq_one_letter_code
_entity_poly.pdbx_strand_id
1 'polypeptide(L)'
;MMRNLYKKGVEKVFGAQSGVIPKALKDYGYLYRADRRSYDEIKKAGGFNPLSPDYRAVLTGAELRQYQFMKANGGNIISTAKSESAARDFASANQTKEQFYIYKIRAAGLLGYDFSETNGFQNLVYAEQEEVAVDREIPIDNIELLK
;
A
#
# COMPACT_ATOMS: atom_id res chain seq x y z
N MET A 1 10.35 4.14 -30.94
CA MET A 1 11.63 4.12 -30.19
C MET A 1 11.55 4.95 -28.88
N MET A 2 10.47 4.84 -28.09
CA MET A 2 10.17 5.75 -26.96
C MET A 2 10.37 5.14 -25.56
N ARG A 3 10.95 3.93 -25.42
CA ARG A 3 11.10 3.27 -24.10
C ARG A 3 12.39 3.62 -23.33
N ASN A 4 13.39 4.19 -24.00
CA ASN A 4 14.73 4.39 -23.39
C ASN A 4 15.00 5.79 -22.81
N LEU A 5 14.15 6.78 -23.09
CA LEU A 5 14.32 8.14 -22.55
C LEU A 5 13.74 8.30 -21.13
N TYR A 6 12.68 7.54 -20.80
CA TYR A 6 12.07 7.56 -19.46
C TYR A 6 12.96 6.94 -18.38
N LYS A 7 13.75 5.91 -18.71
CA LYS A 7 14.64 5.25 -17.75
C LYS A 7 15.77 6.17 -17.28
N LYS A 8 16.38 6.91 -18.22
CA LYS A 8 17.50 7.83 -17.93
C LYS A 8 17.06 9.14 -17.25
N GLY A 9 15.85 9.63 -17.51
CA GLY A 9 15.34 10.85 -16.85
C GLY A 9 14.99 10.63 -15.39
N VAL A 10 14.44 9.46 -15.04
CA VAL A 10 14.08 9.11 -13.66
C VAL A 10 15.33 8.75 -12.84
N GLU A 11 16.29 8.02 -13.40
CA GLU A 11 17.54 7.68 -12.69
C GLU A 11 18.40 8.91 -12.35
N LYS A 12 18.36 9.97 -13.17
CA LYS A 12 19.20 11.17 -13.01
C LYS A 12 18.62 12.22 -12.07
N VAL A 13 17.31 12.17 -11.81
CA VAL A 13 16.59 13.10 -10.91
C VAL A 13 16.36 12.46 -9.52
N PHE A 14 16.32 11.12 -9.43
CA PHE A 14 15.90 10.42 -8.21
C PHE A 14 16.93 9.40 -7.73
N GLY A 15 18.14 9.89 -7.43
CA GLY A 15 19.32 9.11 -7.07
C GLY A 15 19.04 7.73 -6.45
N ALA A 16 19.62 6.69 -7.05
CA ALA A 16 19.60 5.33 -6.54
C ALA A 16 20.22 5.32 -5.13
N GLN A 17 19.39 5.36 -4.10
CA GLN A 17 19.84 5.33 -2.72
C GLN A 17 19.05 4.26 -1.99
N SER A 18 19.74 3.15 -1.73
CA SER A 18 19.51 2.13 -0.71
C SER A 18 18.12 1.48 -0.69
N GLY A 19 18.08 0.14 -0.64
CA GLY A 19 16.82 -0.56 -0.36
C GLY A 19 16.18 -0.03 0.94
N VAL A 20 14.89 0.29 0.90
CA VAL A 20 14.12 0.67 2.08
C VAL A 20 13.63 -0.60 2.73
N ILE A 21 14.06 -0.83 3.97
CA ILE A 21 13.71 -2.05 4.71
C ILE A 21 12.30 -1.86 5.29
N PRO A 22 11.35 -2.77 5.02
CA PRO A 22 10.03 -2.70 5.64
C PRO A 22 10.16 -2.95 7.15
N LYS A 23 9.39 -2.23 7.94
CA LYS A 23 9.40 -2.32 9.40
C LYS A 23 8.20 -3.14 9.88
N ALA A 24 8.33 -3.72 11.07
CA ALA A 24 7.20 -4.36 11.74
C ALA A 24 6.09 -3.33 12.01
N LEU A 25 4.86 -3.65 11.63
CA LEU A 25 3.69 -2.79 11.80
C LEU A 25 2.95 -3.02 13.12
N LYS A 26 3.56 -3.77 14.05
CA LYS A 26 2.93 -4.17 15.32
C LYS A 26 2.44 -2.99 16.17
N ASP A 27 3.05 -1.82 16.03
CA ASP A 27 2.77 -0.65 16.88
C ASP A 27 1.47 0.07 16.48
N TYR A 28 0.89 -0.21 15.30
CA TYR A 28 -0.41 0.35 14.89
C TYR A 28 -1.61 -0.36 15.55
N GLY A 29 -1.43 -1.59 16.05
CA GLY A 29 -2.52 -2.46 16.51
C GLY A 29 -3.40 -2.96 15.35
N TYR A 30 -4.09 -2.03 14.67
CA TYR A 30 -4.92 -2.29 13.50
C TYR A 30 -4.65 -1.28 12.36
N LEU A 31 -4.85 -1.76 11.14
CA LEU A 31 -4.89 -0.97 9.91
C LEU A 31 -6.26 -1.17 9.24
N TYR A 32 -6.59 -0.31 8.29
CA TYR A 32 -7.89 -0.33 7.64
C TYR A 32 -7.72 -0.29 6.12
N ARG A 33 -8.59 -1.01 5.40
CA ARG A 33 -8.55 -1.05 3.94
C ARG A 33 -9.94 -1.02 3.37
N ALA A 34 -10.17 -0.12 2.41
CA ALA A 34 -11.32 -0.17 1.54
C ALA A 34 -11.01 -1.05 0.32
N ASP A 35 -11.85 -2.03 0.02
CA ASP A 35 -11.72 -2.89 -1.16
C ASP A 35 -13.11 -3.17 -1.74
N ARG A 36 -13.19 -3.46 -3.03
CA ARG A 36 -14.46 -3.75 -3.72
C ARG A 36 -14.84 -5.22 -3.66
N ARG A 37 -13.86 -6.09 -3.43
CA ARG A 37 -14.11 -7.51 -3.21
C ARG A 37 -14.82 -7.70 -1.89
N SER A 38 -15.78 -8.62 -1.88
CA SER A 38 -16.47 -9.10 -0.68
C SER A 38 -15.54 -9.94 0.21
N TYR A 39 -15.93 -10.14 1.47
CA TYR A 39 -15.13 -10.94 2.41
C TYR A 39 -14.95 -12.38 1.92
N ASP A 40 -15.96 -12.96 1.25
CA ASP A 40 -15.87 -14.32 0.70
C ASP A 40 -14.84 -14.41 -0.44
N GLU A 41 -14.75 -13.39 -1.29
CA GLU A 41 -13.72 -13.31 -2.34
C GLU A 41 -12.32 -13.16 -1.74
N ILE A 42 -12.17 -12.33 -0.71
CA ILE A 42 -10.90 -12.17 0.02
C ILE A 42 -10.49 -13.47 0.70
N LYS A 43 -11.43 -14.14 1.37
CA LYS A 43 -11.21 -15.44 2.02
C LYS A 43 -10.81 -16.51 1.01
N LYS A 44 -11.48 -16.58 -0.14
CA LYS A 44 -11.13 -17.52 -1.22
C LYS A 44 -9.73 -17.25 -1.78
N ALA A 45 -9.27 -16.01 -1.79
CA ALA A 45 -7.93 -15.62 -2.20
C ALA A 45 -6.85 -15.82 -1.11
N GLY A 46 -7.22 -16.25 0.09
CA GLY A 46 -6.31 -16.38 1.23
C GLY A 46 -5.92 -15.05 1.89
N GLY A 47 -6.56 -13.93 1.51
CA GLY A 47 -6.28 -12.59 2.03
C GLY A 47 -6.09 -11.54 0.93
N PHE A 48 -5.39 -10.46 1.26
CA PHE A 48 -4.97 -9.45 0.28
C PHE A 48 -3.60 -9.82 -0.29
N ASN A 49 -3.52 -9.86 -1.61
CA ASN A 49 -2.30 -10.11 -2.36
C ASN A 49 -1.95 -8.88 -3.20
N PRO A 50 -0.67 -8.65 -3.51
CA PRO A 50 -0.26 -7.54 -4.35
C PRO A 50 -0.66 -7.82 -5.81
N LEU A 51 -0.95 -6.76 -6.57
CA LEU A 51 -1.42 -6.90 -7.96
C LEU A 51 -0.36 -7.50 -8.91
N SER A 52 0.92 -7.32 -8.58
CA SER A 52 2.04 -7.89 -9.32
C SER A 52 3.10 -8.38 -8.32
N PRO A 53 3.11 -9.66 -7.96
CA PRO A 53 4.13 -10.23 -7.08
C PRO A 53 5.46 -10.32 -7.85
N ASP A 54 6.28 -9.28 -7.79
CA ASP A 54 7.65 -9.31 -8.28
C ASP A 54 8.58 -9.51 -7.08
N TYR A 55 8.93 -10.75 -6.74
CA TYR A 55 9.60 -11.22 -5.50
C TYR A 55 10.95 -10.57 -5.11
N ARG A 56 11.27 -9.37 -5.58
CA ARG A 56 12.34 -8.53 -5.05
C ARG A 56 12.13 -8.31 -3.56
N ALA A 57 13.16 -8.64 -2.79
CA ALA A 57 13.10 -8.69 -1.33
C ALA A 57 12.93 -7.32 -0.67
N VAL A 58 13.31 -6.23 -1.35
CA VAL A 58 13.37 -4.87 -0.80
C VAL A 58 13.05 -3.86 -1.90
N LEU A 59 12.10 -2.96 -1.65
CA LEU A 59 11.80 -1.85 -2.54
C LEU A 59 12.83 -0.72 -2.36
N THR A 60 13.22 -0.07 -3.44
CA THR A 60 14.03 1.15 -3.39
C THR A 60 13.15 2.36 -3.04
N GLY A 61 13.77 3.42 -2.52
CA GLY A 61 13.05 4.67 -2.26
C GLY A 61 12.43 5.29 -3.51
N ALA A 62 13.00 5.03 -4.70
CA ALA A 62 12.43 5.47 -5.97
C ALA A 62 11.14 4.70 -6.33
N GLU A 63 11.11 3.38 -6.12
CA GLU A 63 9.94 2.53 -6.36
C GLU A 63 8.78 2.88 -5.40
N LEU A 64 9.08 3.11 -4.13
CA LEU A 64 8.09 3.59 -3.15
C LEU A 64 7.52 4.96 -3.54
N ARG A 65 8.36 5.88 -4.07
CA ARG A 65 7.87 7.19 -4.55
C ARG A 65 7.01 7.02 -5.79
N GLN A 66 7.42 6.17 -6.73
CA GLN A 66 6.66 5.88 -7.94
C GLN A 66 5.29 5.26 -7.62
N TYR A 67 5.21 4.39 -6.61
CA TYR A 67 3.95 3.85 -6.10
C TYR A 67 3.01 4.97 -5.64
N GLN A 68 3.47 5.88 -4.79
CA GLN A 68 2.66 6.99 -4.30
C GLN A 68 2.22 7.95 -5.42
N PHE A 69 3.09 8.26 -6.38
CA PHE A 69 2.78 9.22 -7.44
C PHE A 69 1.88 8.66 -8.54
N MET A 70 2.07 7.40 -8.94
CA MET A 70 1.35 6.82 -10.08
C MET A 70 0.19 5.91 -9.68
N LYS A 71 -0.05 5.68 -8.37
CA LYS A 71 -0.87 4.57 -7.87
C LYS A 71 -0.53 3.27 -8.61
N ALA A 72 0.76 3.07 -8.90
CA ALA A 72 1.18 2.09 -9.90
C ALA A 72 0.77 0.69 -9.45
N ASN A 73 0.04 -0.01 -10.32
CA ASN A 73 -0.32 -1.42 -10.25
C ASN A 73 0.89 -2.39 -10.29
N GLY A 74 2.08 -1.94 -9.88
CA GLY A 74 3.32 -2.68 -9.94
C GLY A 74 4.09 -2.48 -8.65
N GLY A 75 3.85 -3.36 -7.69
CA GLY A 75 4.61 -3.39 -6.45
C GLY A 75 4.15 -4.54 -5.57
N ASN A 76 5.08 -5.09 -4.80
CA ASN A 76 4.81 -6.08 -3.75
C ASN A 76 4.10 -5.46 -2.55
N ILE A 77 3.25 -4.45 -2.71
CA ILE A 77 2.68 -3.74 -1.56
C ILE A 77 1.19 -3.53 -1.67
N ILE A 78 0.55 -3.49 -0.51
CA ILE A 78 -0.90 -3.38 -0.36
C ILE A 78 -1.17 -2.11 0.45
N SER A 79 -1.87 -1.16 -0.16
CA SER A 79 -2.26 0.10 0.51
C SER A 79 -3.24 -0.18 1.65
N THR A 80 -2.98 0.41 2.82
CA THR A 80 -3.86 0.45 3.97
C THR A 80 -3.78 1.81 4.64
N ALA A 81 -4.71 2.13 5.53
CA ALA A 81 -4.75 3.36 6.29
C ALA A 81 -4.64 3.08 7.80
N LYS A 82 -4.09 4.03 8.56
CA LYS A 82 -4.00 3.92 10.03
C LYS A 82 -5.36 4.06 10.72
N SER A 83 -6.31 4.78 10.12
CA SER A 83 -7.66 4.96 10.66
C SER A 83 -8.76 4.43 9.75
N GLU A 84 -9.87 4.04 10.38
CA GLU A 84 -11.10 3.66 9.68
C GLU A 84 -11.68 4.84 8.89
N SER A 85 -11.58 6.06 9.43
CA SER A 85 -12.05 7.28 8.74
C SER A 85 -11.34 7.45 7.41
N ALA A 86 -10.01 7.39 7.38
CA ALA A 86 -9.24 7.53 6.15
C ALA A 86 -9.61 6.46 5.11
N ALA A 87 -9.87 5.22 5.53
CA ALA A 87 -10.35 4.16 4.62
C ALA A 87 -11.77 4.46 4.06
N ARG A 88 -12.67 4.98 4.90
CA ARG A 88 -14.03 5.38 4.48
C ARG A 88 -14.02 6.62 3.59
N ASP A 89 -13.15 7.57 3.87
CA ASP A 89 -12.96 8.79 3.07
C ASP A 89 -12.43 8.42 1.69
N PHE A 90 -11.46 7.50 1.62
CA PHE A 90 -11.01 6.93 0.36
C PHE A 90 -12.15 6.25 -0.40
N ALA A 91 -12.94 5.39 0.26
CA ALA A 91 -14.07 4.72 -0.39
C ALA A 91 -15.09 5.72 -0.94
N SER A 92 -15.39 6.77 -0.16
CA SER A 92 -16.34 7.82 -0.52
C SER A 92 -15.84 8.70 -1.67
N ALA A 93 -14.55 9.04 -1.69
CA ALA A 93 -13.93 9.81 -2.77
C ALA A 93 -13.86 9.03 -4.10
N ASN A 94 -13.90 7.69 -4.05
CA ASN A 94 -13.83 6.81 -5.22
C ASN A 94 -15.19 6.20 -5.59
N GLN A 95 -16.31 6.86 -5.26
CA GLN A 95 -17.69 6.48 -5.61
C GLN A 95 -17.91 6.38 -7.13
N THR A 96 -17.43 5.29 -7.73
CA THR A 96 -18.11 4.64 -8.84
C THR A 96 -19.34 3.93 -8.26
N LYS A 97 -20.34 3.56 -9.07
CA LYS A 97 -21.60 2.90 -8.63
C LYS A 97 -21.44 1.53 -7.92
N GLU A 98 -20.23 1.18 -7.51
CA GLU A 98 -19.85 -0.11 -6.94
C GLU A 98 -19.64 0.03 -5.44
N GLN A 99 -20.13 -0.95 -4.69
CA GLN A 99 -20.00 -1.01 -3.23
C GLN A 99 -18.55 -1.24 -2.82
N PHE A 100 -18.10 -0.49 -1.81
CA PHE A 100 -16.86 -0.77 -1.09
C PHE A 100 -17.17 -1.46 0.24
N TYR A 101 -16.29 -2.39 0.62
CA TYR A 101 -16.24 -3.02 1.92
C TYR A 101 -15.05 -2.44 2.69
N ILE A 102 -15.24 -2.20 3.99
CA ILE A 102 -14.17 -1.72 4.86
C ILE A 102 -13.68 -2.89 5.71
N TYR A 103 -12.39 -3.14 5.67
CA TYR A 103 -11.73 -4.22 6.39
C TYR A 103 -10.87 -3.64 7.50
N LYS A 104 -10.93 -4.27 8.67
CA LYS A 104 -10.02 -4.07 9.78
C LYS A 104 -8.95 -5.16 9.74
N ILE A 105 -7.70 -4.76 9.80
CA ILE A 105 -6.55 -5.62 9.59
C ILE A 105 -5.68 -5.59 10.85
N ARG A 106 -5.46 -6.73 11.49
CA ARG A 106 -4.53 -6.84 12.61
C ARG A 106 -3.10 -6.66 12.10
N ALA A 107 -2.39 -5.67 12.61
CA ALA A 107 -1.05 -5.33 12.11
C ALA A 107 0.07 -6.24 12.65
N ALA A 108 -0.21 -7.02 13.70
CA ALA A 108 0.73 -7.95 14.29
C ALA A 108 1.21 -8.99 13.26
N GLY A 109 2.53 -9.18 13.18
CA GLY A 109 3.17 -10.11 12.23
C GLY A 109 3.33 -9.55 10.81
N LEU A 110 2.78 -8.36 10.50
CA LEU A 110 2.94 -7.72 9.21
C LEU A 110 4.19 -6.83 9.17
N LEU A 111 4.80 -6.77 7.98
CA LEU A 111 5.86 -5.82 7.66
C LEU A 111 5.31 -4.78 6.67
N GLY A 112 5.85 -3.56 6.69
CA GLY A 112 5.48 -2.56 5.69
C GLY A 112 6.19 -1.24 5.85
N TYR A 113 5.64 -0.23 5.17
CA TYR A 113 6.20 1.10 5.03
C TYR A 113 5.19 2.12 5.52
N ASP A 114 5.52 2.83 6.58
CA ASP A 114 4.79 4.04 6.98
C ASP A 114 5.39 5.22 6.24
N PHE A 115 4.64 5.78 5.30
CA PHE A 115 5.12 6.88 4.48
C PHE A 115 5.25 8.19 5.24
N SER A 116 4.53 8.38 6.35
CA SER A 116 4.71 9.55 7.21
C SER A 116 6.04 9.52 7.97
N GLU A 117 6.54 8.31 8.26
CA GLU A 117 7.82 8.11 8.96
C GLU A 117 9.00 7.84 8.02
N THR A 118 8.74 7.59 6.74
CA THR A 118 9.79 7.31 5.76
C THR A 118 10.39 8.63 5.28
N ASN A 119 11.65 8.88 5.64
CA ASN A 119 12.38 10.09 5.24
C ASN A 119 12.31 10.30 3.72
N GLY A 120 11.92 11.51 3.31
CA GLY A 120 11.77 11.90 1.91
C GLY A 120 10.37 11.68 1.30
N PHE A 121 9.39 11.22 2.10
CA PHE A 121 7.99 11.05 1.68
C PHE A 121 7.01 12.00 2.38
N GLN A 122 7.50 12.80 3.34
CA GLN A 122 6.70 13.68 4.20
C GLN A 122 6.00 14.84 3.47
N ASN A 123 6.48 15.23 2.28
CA ASN A 123 5.94 16.34 1.49
C ASN A 123 5.08 15.87 0.30
N LEU A 124 4.61 14.62 0.32
CA LEU A 124 3.86 14.03 -0.79
C LEU A 124 2.34 14.19 -0.60
N VAL A 125 1.64 14.29 -1.72
CA VAL A 125 0.22 14.73 -1.91
C VAL A 125 -0.81 13.96 -1.07
N TYR A 126 -0.42 12.86 -0.41
CA TYR A 126 -1.34 11.92 0.24
C TYR A 126 -1.04 11.69 1.73
N ALA A 127 -0.28 12.57 2.39
CA ALA A 127 -0.04 12.49 3.83
C ALA A 127 -1.35 12.39 4.65
N GLU A 128 -2.44 12.98 4.15
CA GLU A 128 -3.78 12.95 4.77
C GLU A 128 -4.48 11.58 4.67
N GLN A 129 -4.01 10.66 3.81
CA GLN A 129 -4.60 9.32 3.69
C GLN A 129 -4.11 8.35 4.77
N GLU A 130 -3.24 8.84 5.68
CA GLU A 130 -2.65 8.06 6.77
C GLU A 130 -2.09 6.72 6.28
N GLU A 131 -1.48 6.74 5.10
CA GLU A 131 -1.16 5.50 4.38
C GLU A 131 -0.04 4.72 5.06
N VAL A 132 -0.29 3.42 5.23
CA VAL A 132 0.71 2.40 5.54
C VAL A 132 0.62 1.34 4.45
N ALA A 133 1.71 1.11 3.73
CA ALA A 133 1.78 0.06 2.73
C ALA A 133 2.30 -1.24 3.36
N VAL A 134 1.48 -2.29 3.37
CA VAL A 134 1.91 -3.63 3.83
C VAL A 134 2.75 -4.29 2.73
N ASP A 135 3.88 -4.89 3.13
CA ASP A 135 4.75 -5.68 2.24
C ASP A 135 4.16 -7.07 1.98
N ARG A 136 4.12 -7.41 0.70
CA ARG A 136 3.65 -8.65 0.07
C ARG A 136 2.18 -8.94 0.30
N GLU A 137 1.85 -9.62 1.39
CA GLU A 137 0.54 -10.22 1.62
C GLU A 137 -0.04 -9.79 2.96
N ILE A 138 -1.36 -9.73 3.02
CA ILE A 138 -2.11 -9.65 4.27
C ILE A 138 -2.90 -10.96 4.36
N PRO A 139 -2.48 -11.92 5.21
CA PRO A 139 -3.17 -13.19 5.36
C PRO A 139 -4.60 -13.02 5.85
N ILE A 140 -5.49 -13.94 5.47
CA ILE A 140 -6.90 -13.92 5.91
C ILE A 140 -7.07 -13.89 7.42
N ASP A 141 -6.18 -14.52 8.19
CA ASP A 141 -6.21 -14.56 9.65
C ASP A 141 -6.01 -13.18 10.29
N ASN A 142 -5.49 -12.22 9.53
CA ASN A 142 -5.33 -10.84 9.95
C ASN A 142 -6.56 -9.98 9.60
N ILE A 143 -7.57 -10.48 8.88
CA ILE A 143 -8.61 -9.66 8.26
C ILE A 143 -9.98 -9.90 8.89
N GLU A 144 -10.62 -8.82 9.31
CA GLU A 144 -12.00 -8.75 9.80
C GLU A 144 -12.81 -7.79 8.92
N LEU A 145 -14.02 -8.17 8.50
CA LEU A 145 -14.94 -7.26 7.82
C LEU A 145 -15.63 -6.36 8.85
N LEU A 146 -15.54 -5.03 8.67
CA LEU A 146 -16.34 -4.09 9.45
C LEU A 146 -17.76 -4.04 8.91
N LYS A 147 -18.72 -4.15 9.82
CA LYS A 147 -20.15 -4.05 9.54
C LYS A 147 -20.61 -2.60 9.45
#